data_AF-W2VRN6-F1
#
_entry.id   AF-W2VRN6-F1
#
_cell.length_a   1.000
_cell.length_b   1.000
_cell.length_c   1.000
_cell.angle_alpha   90.00
_cell.angle_beta   90.00
_cell.angle_gamma   90.00
#
_symmetry.space_group_name_H-M   'P 1'
#
loop_
_entity.id
_entity.type
_entity.pdbx_description
1 polymer ?
#
loop_
_entity_poly.entity_id
_entity_poly.type
_entity_poly.pdbx_seq_one_letter_code
_entity_poly.pdbx_strand_id
1 'polypeptide(L)'
;MKLWVTRGDRWVPTFVLGPGKKCYLKITNASDRVVWLQEHDRIGMWLAEGRVPRLPGYVLVGSRRYAEWQNLAYQAAADEIDDVPEVVDLPGPAVERPLYATPTRILPRPTAISPGSRAASPE
;
A
#
# COMPACT_ATOMS: atom_id res chain seq x y z
N MET A 1 2.24 3.11 -28.96
CA MET A 1 2.54 4.45 -28.38
C MET A 1 2.84 4.29 -26.91
N LYS A 2 3.75 5.09 -26.37
CA LYS A 2 4.17 5.07 -24.97
C LYS A 2 3.81 6.41 -24.32
N LEU A 3 3.24 6.36 -23.11
CA LEU A 3 2.87 7.54 -22.35
C LEU A 3 4.03 7.95 -21.45
N TRP A 4 4.45 9.20 -21.58
CA TRP A 4 5.41 9.84 -20.69
C TRP A 4 4.68 10.87 -19.85
N VAL A 5 4.90 10.86 -18.54
CA VAL A 5 4.28 11.78 -17.59
C VAL A 5 5.34 12.60 -16.88
N THR A 6 4.99 13.81 -16.46
CA THR A 6 5.84 14.63 -15.59
C THR A 6 5.11 14.89 -14.29
N ARG A 7 5.85 15.06 -13.19
CA ARG A 7 5.29 15.52 -11.94
C ARG A 7 5.59 17.01 -11.75
N GLY A 8 4.74 17.69 -11.00
CA GLY A 8 5.07 18.99 -10.43
C GLY A 8 5.75 18.83 -9.07
N ASP A 9 6.11 19.96 -8.47
CA ASP A 9 6.70 19.98 -7.13
C ASP A 9 5.71 19.49 -6.06
N ARG A 10 4.41 19.68 -6.29
CA ARG A 10 3.34 19.41 -5.31
C ARG A 10 2.23 18.52 -5.84
N TRP A 11 2.36 17.98 -7.04
CA TRP A 11 1.33 17.11 -7.62
C TRP A 11 1.95 15.99 -8.41
N VAL A 12 1.27 14.84 -8.40
CA VAL A 12 1.71 13.63 -9.08
C VAL A 12 0.58 13.12 -9.97
N PRO A 13 0.85 12.81 -11.25
CA PRO A 13 -0.14 12.18 -12.10
C PRO A 13 -0.12 10.66 -11.96
N THR A 14 -1.32 10.07 -11.92
CA THR A 14 -1.56 8.64 -11.94
C THR A 14 -2.29 8.28 -13.22
N PHE A 15 -1.71 7.38 -14.00
CA PHE A 15 -2.36 6.81 -15.16
C PHE A 15 -3.43 5.81 -14.74
N VAL A 16 -4.66 6.03 -15.20
CA VAL A 16 -5.83 5.18 -14.91
C VAL A 16 -6.44 4.71 -16.21
N LEU A 17 -6.62 3.39 -16.33
CA LEU A 17 -7.35 2.81 -17.45
C LEU A 17 -8.85 2.86 -17.15
N GLY A 18 -9.58 3.57 -18.00
CA GLY A 18 -11.03 3.64 -17.94
C GLY A 18 -11.73 2.63 -18.86
N PRO A 19 -13.07 2.54 -18.76
CA PRO A 19 -13.86 1.71 -19.65
C PRO A 19 -13.68 2.14 -21.11
N GLY A 20 -13.69 1.15 -22.02
CA GLY A 20 -13.64 1.41 -23.47
C GLY A 20 -12.29 1.91 -23.99
N LYS A 21 -11.16 1.48 -23.39
CA LYS A 21 -9.78 1.87 -23.80
C LYS A 21 -9.47 3.36 -23.62
N LYS A 22 -10.33 4.11 -22.93
CA LYS A 22 -10.03 5.48 -22.53
C LYS A 22 -8.99 5.46 -21.43
N CYS A 23 -8.02 6.35 -21.53
CA CYS A 23 -6.99 6.50 -20.52
C CYS A 23 -7.16 7.88 -19.89
N TYR A 24 -7.16 7.93 -18.57
CA TYR A 24 -7.24 9.16 -17.81
C TYR A 24 -5.95 9.38 -17.03
N LEU A 25 -5.66 10.64 -16.75
CA LEU A 25 -4.64 11.02 -15.78
C LEU A 25 -5.37 11.60 -14.57
N LYS A 26 -5.31 10.90 -13.44
CA LYS A 26 -5.73 11.43 -12.15
C LYS A 26 -4.59 12.28 -11.61
N ILE A 27 -4.87 13.51 -11.20
CA ILE A 27 -3.87 14.37 -10.56
C ILE A 27 -4.09 14.31 -9.06
N THR A 28 -3.08 13.86 -8.33
CA THR A 28 -3.10 13.85 -6.87
C THR A 28 -2.25 15.01 -6.37
N ASN A 29 -2.84 15.86 -5.53
CA ASN A 29 -2.08 16.84 -4.76
C ASN A 29 -1.28 16.09 -3.70
N ALA A 30 0.04 16.26 -3.69
CA ALA A 30 0.95 15.63 -2.75
C ALA A 30 1.42 16.61 -1.66
N SER A 31 0.66 17.68 -1.41
CA SER A 31 0.95 18.68 -0.38
C SER A 31 -0.31 19.17 0.30
N ASP A 32 -0.17 19.72 1.50
CA ASP A 32 -1.27 20.28 2.29
C ASP A 32 -1.78 21.64 1.78
N ARG A 33 -1.21 22.14 0.67
CA ARG A 33 -1.56 23.44 0.10
C ARG A 33 -2.34 23.25 -1.19
N VAL A 34 -3.24 24.18 -1.49
CA VAL A 34 -3.93 24.24 -2.78
C VAL A 34 -2.90 24.37 -3.90
N VAL A 35 -3.03 23.50 -4.92
CA VAL A 35 -2.21 23.49 -6.12
C VAL A 35 -3.06 23.98 -7.30
N TRP A 36 -2.56 24.98 -8.01
CA TRP A 36 -3.18 25.49 -9.23
C TRP A 36 -2.44 24.93 -10.44
N LEU A 37 -3.13 24.15 -11.28
CA LEU A 37 -2.61 23.78 -12.60
C LEU A 37 -3.08 24.81 -13.63
N GLN A 38 -2.11 25.35 -14.38
CA GLN A 38 -2.39 26.30 -15.46
C GLN A 38 -2.80 25.55 -16.74
N GLU A 39 -3.50 26.22 -17.64
CA GLU A 39 -3.93 25.66 -18.93
C GLU A 39 -2.77 25.06 -19.76
N HIS A 40 -1.57 25.63 -19.60
CA HIS A 40 -0.38 25.25 -20.36
C HIS A 40 0.54 24.28 -19.60
N ASP A 41 0.16 23.85 -18.39
CA ASP A 41 0.93 22.88 -17.64
C ASP A 41 0.86 21.52 -18.33
N ARG A 42 2.01 21.05 -18.77
CA ARG A 42 2.11 19.76 -19.44
C ARG A 42 2.11 18.66 -18.40
N ILE A 43 1.12 17.78 -18.47
CA ILE A 43 0.98 16.67 -17.52
C ILE A 43 1.55 15.36 -18.09
N GLY A 44 1.44 15.19 -19.41
CA GLY A 44 1.97 14.03 -20.10
C GLY A 44 2.01 14.21 -21.61
N MET A 45 2.64 13.25 -22.29
CA MET A 45 2.76 13.21 -23.73
C MET A 45 2.80 11.78 -24.25
N TRP A 46 2.10 11.55 -25.36
CA TRP A 46 2.18 10.29 -26.10
C TRP A 46 3.30 10.38 -27.12
N LEU A 47 4.23 9.42 -27.06
CA LEU A 47 5.29 9.30 -28.05
C LEU A 47 5.23 7.94 -28.75
N ALA A 48 5.76 7.91 -29.97
CA ALA A 48 6.00 6.66 -30.67
C ALA A 48 6.99 5.80 -29.87
N GLU A 49 6.91 4.50 -30.06
CA GLU A 49 7.88 3.58 -29.46
C GLU A 49 9.31 3.91 -29.92
N GLY A 50 10.27 3.81 -29.00
CA GLY A 50 11.67 4.19 -29.26
C GLY A 50 11.96 5.69 -29.21
N ARG A 51 10.93 6.55 -29.08
CA ARG A 51 11.12 8.00 -28.89
C ARG A 51 11.13 8.39 -27.41
N VAL A 52 11.97 9.36 -27.09
CA VAL A 52 12.15 9.92 -25.75
C VAL A 52 11.81 11.42 -25.78
N PRO A 53 11.16 11.96 -24.73
CA PRO A 53 10.92 13.39 -24.60
C PRO A 53 12.22 14.19 -24.65
N ARG A 54 12.22 15.32 -25.37
CA ARG A 54 13.34 16.26 -25.36
C ARG A 54 13.38 17.13 -24.11
N LEU A 55 12.24 17.23 -23.41
CA LEU A 55 12.11 17.99 -22.19
C LEU A 55 12.53 17.13 -20.98
N PRO A 56 13.24 17.71 -20.01
CA PRO A 56 13.57 17.01 -18.77
C PRO A 56 12.31 16.79 -17.91
N GLY A 57 12.41 15.92 -16.92
CA GLY A 57 11.33 15.69 -15.94
C GLY A 57 10.25 14.71 -16.39
N TYR A 58 10.30 14.22 -17.62
CA TYR A 58 9.36 13.20 -18.09
C TYR A 58 9.83 11.78 -17.78
N VAL A 59 8.88 10.93 -17.40
CA VAL A 59 9.10 9.55 -16.99
C VAL A 59 8.10 8.65 -17.71
N LEU A 60 8.59 7.52 -18.23
CA LEU A 60 7.74 6.52 -18.88
C LEU A 60 6.83 5.85 -17.84
N VAL A 61 5.53 5.77 -18.13
CA VAL A 61 4.58 5.02 -17.30
C VAL A 61 4.98 3.54 -17.26
N GLY A 62 5.07 2.98 -16.05
CA GLY A 62 5.56 1.62 -15.80
C GLY A 62 7.05 1.51 -15.53
N SER A 63 7.80 2.61 -15.56
CA SER A 63 9.20 2.62 -15.10
C SER A 63 9.31 2.66 -13.57
N ARG A 64 10.48 2.29 -13.03
CA ARG A 64 10.76 2.36 -11.58
C ARG A 64 10.52 3.77 -11.00
N ARG A 65 10.99 4.81 -11.68
CA ARG A 65 10.82 6.20 -11.24
C ARG A 65 9.35 6.61 -11.21
N TYR A 66 8.53 6.09 -12.11
CA TYR A 66 7.08 6.28 -12.06
C TYR A 66 6.47 5.61 -10.84
N ALA A 67 6.87 4.37 -10.51
CA ALA A 67 6.40 3.67 -9.32
C ALA A 67 6.76 4.41 -8.02
N GLU A 68 7.98 4.97 -7.93
CA GLU A 68 8.39 5.82 -6.81
C GLU A 68 7.47 7.04 -6.65
N TRP A 69 7.04 7.66 -7.75
CA TRP A 69 6.08 8.76 -7.69
C TRP A 69 4.68 8.29 -7.28
N GLN A 70 4.25 7.10 -7.72
CA GLN A 70 2.96 6.56 -7.30
C GLN A 70 2.89 6.29 -5.79
N ASN A 71 4.01 5.97 -5.14
CA ASN A 71 4.05 5.86 -3.69
C ASN A 71 3.73 7.19 -2.99
N LEU A 72 4.22 8.32 -3.54
CA LEU A 72 3.89 9.65 -3.02
C LEU A 72 2.40 9.98 -3.20
N ALA A 73 1.84 9.65 -4.37
CA ALA A 73 0.42 9.84 -4.62
C ALA A 73 -0.45 8.98 -3.70
N TYR A 74 -0.01 7.76 -3.38
CA TYR A 74 -0.71 6.87 -2.46
C TYR A 74 -0.70 7.41 -1.03
N GLN A 75 0.46 7.85 -0.53
CA GLN A 75 0.57 8.47 0.80
C GLN A 75 -0.34 9.69 0.93
N ALA A 76 -0.27 10.62 -0.03
CA ALA A 76 -1.09 11.83 0.01
C ALA A 76 -2.59 11.57 -0.07
N ALA A 77 -3.01 10.52 -0.78
CA ALA A 77 -4.41 10.13 -0.83
C ALA A 77 -4.89 9.39 0.43
N ALA A 78 -3.98 8.71 1.16
CA ALA A 78 -4.30 8.03 2.41
C ALA A 78 -4.51 9.02 3.56
N ASP A 79 -3.73 10.10 3.60
CA ASP A 79 -3.88 11.16 4.61
C ASP A 79 -5.27 11.83 4.54
N GLU A 80 -5.93 11.86 3.38
CA GLU A 80 -7.30 12.37 3.20
C GLU A 80 -8.38 11.40 3.73
N ILE A 81 -8.06 10.11 3.87
CA ILE A 81 -9.01 9.06 4.32
C ILE A 81 -9.03 8.95 5.85
N ASP A 82 -7.94 9.29 6.54
CA ASP A 82 -7.83 9.19 8.00
C ASP A 82 -8.73 10.20 8.78
N ASP A 83 -9.23 11.26 8.12
CA ASP A 83 -10.12 12.26 8.73
C ASP A 83 -11.59 11.81 8.83
N VAL A 84 -11.95 10.66 8.25
CA VAL A 84 -13.27 10.06 8.41
C VAL A 84 -13.12 8.79 9.22
N PRO A 85 -13.60 8.71 10.47
CA PRO A 85 -13.75 7.42 11.10
C PRO A 85 -14.77 6.64 10.29
N GLU A 86 -14.28 5.77 9.41
CA GLU A 86 -15.10 4.78 8.73
C GLU A 86 -15.61 3.88 9.84
N VAL A 87 -16.79 4.19 10.38
CA VAL A 87 -17.58 3.25 11.18
C VAL A 87 -18.07 2.21 10.19
N VAL A 88 -17.14 1.36 9.74
CA VAL A 88 -17.48 0.13 9.05
C VAL A 88 -18.19 -0.69 10.11
N ASP A 89 -19.51 -0.81 9.97
CA ASP A 89 -20.31 -1.78 10.71
C ASP A 89 -19.87 -3.16 10.20
N LEU A 90 -18.68 -3.57 10.64
CA LEU A 90 -18.09 -4.83 10.25
C LEU A 90 -19.07 -5.90 10.72
N PRO A 91 -19.59 -6.76 9.82
CA PRO A 91 -20.36 -7.89 10.26
C PRO A 91 -19.49 -8.64 11.27
N GLY A 92 -20.09 -8.95 12.42
CA GLY A 92 -19.42 -9.68 13.49
C GLY A 92 -18.73 -10.93 12.93
N PRO A 93 -17.75 -11.48 13.66
CA PRO A 93 -16.95 -12.62 13.20
C PRO A 93 -17.84 -13.68 12.55
N ALA A 94 -17.50 -14.10 11.32
CA ALA A 94 -18.27 -15.12 10.57
C ALA A 94 -18.31 -16.50 11.26
N VAL A 95 -17.65 -16.63 12.40
CA VAL A 95 -17.55 -17.81 13.24
C VAL A 95 -17.78 -17.37 14.68
N GLU A 96 -18.61 -18.10 15.41
CA GLU A 96 -18.80 -17.89 16.84
C GLU A 96 -17.44 -17.94 17.56
N ARG A 97 -17.11 -16.87 18.28
CA ARG A 97 -15.91 -16.81 19.12
C ARG A 97 -16.28 -17.27 20.53
N PRO A 98 -15.92 -18.50 20.94
CA PRO A 98 -16.08 -18.90 22.32
C PRO A 98 -15.27 -17.99 23.24
N LEU A 99 -15.92 -17.52 24.31
CA LEU A 99 -15.27 -16.78 25.38
C LEU A 99 -14.44 -17.76 26.21
N TYR A 100 -13.13 -17.76 25.99
CA TYR A 100 -12.21 -18.47 26.85
C TYR A 100 -11.85 -17.60 28.07
N ALA A 101 -11.77 -18.23 29.24
CA ALA A 101 -11.14 -17.60 30.39
C ALA A 101 -9.67 -17.33 30.08
N THR A 102 -9.18 -16.13 30.41
CA THR A 102 -7.75 -15.80 30.25
C THR A 102 -6.93 -16.76 31.11
N PRO A 103 -5.98 -17.53 30.54
CA PRO A 103 -5.19 -18.46 31.31
C PRO A 103 -4.33 -17.69 32.31
N THR A 104 -4.47 -18.02 33.60
CA THR A 104 -3.75 -17.36 34.70
C THR A 104 -2.38 -17.96 34.96
N ARG A 105 -2.07 -19.14 34.41
CA ARG A 105 -0.79 -19.81 34.64
C ARG A 105 -0.44 -20.79 33.52
N ILE A 106 0.83 -20.81 33.13
CA ILE A 106 1.40 -21.81 32.22
C ILE A 106 1.74 -23.06 33.05
N LEU A 107 1.18 -24.21 32.69
CA LEU A 107 1.51 -25.48 33.33
C LEU A 107 2.86 -25.99 32.80
N PRO A 108 3.77 -26.46 33.66
CA PRO A 108 5.03 -27.04 33.24
C PRO A 108 4.77 -28.35 32.48
N ARG A 109 5.57 -28.59 31.45
CA ARG A 109 5.54 -29.84 30.68
C ARG A 109 5.83 -31.03 31.63
N PRO A 110 5.02 -32.09 31.64
CA PRO A 110 5.32 -33.28 32.42
C PRO A 110 6.69 -33.83 31.98
N THR A 111 7.60 -33.98 32.93
CA THR A 111 8.89 -34.62 32.67
C THR A 111 8.62 -36.09 32.37
N ALA A 112 9.12 -36.58 31.24
CA ALA A 112 9.04 -38.00 30.90
C ALA A 112 9.62 -38.80 32.07
N ILE A 113 8.83 -39.73 32.62
CA ILE A 113 9.34 -40.73 33.55
C ILE A 113 10.37 -41.53 32.76
N SER A 114 11.66 -41.29 33.02
CA SER A 114 12.73 -42.06 32.42
C SER A 114 12.70 -43.46 33.03
N PRO A 115 12.55 -44.53 32.23
CA PRO A 115 12.58 -45.89 32.75
C PRO A 115 14.03 -46.28 33.03
N GLY A 116 14.34 -46.60 34.29
CA GLY A 116 15.57 -47.29 34.65
C GLY A 116 16.42 -46.62 35.72
N SER A 117 16.08 -46.89 36.97
CA SER A 117 17.05 -47.00 38.06
C SER A 117 16.54 -48.07 39.01
N ARG A 118 17.05 -49.29 38.82
CA ARG A 118 16.80 -50.46 39.68
C ARG A 118 17.85 -50.51 40.78
N ALA A 119 17.39 -50.92 41.97
CA ALA A 119 18.07 -51.68 43.03
C ALA A 119 18.47 -50.98 44.34
N ALA A 120 17.82 -51.48 45.41
CA ALA A 120 18.39 -52.04 46.65
C ALA A 120 18.12 -51.30 47.98
N SER A 121 17.51 -52.04 48.92
CA SER A 121 17.39 -51.77 50.38
C SER A 121 18.76 -51.61 51.05
N PRO A 122 18.84 -50.97 52.24
CA PRO A 122 18.63 -51.65 53.55
C PRO A 122 17.86 -50.72 54.54
N GLU A 123 17.42 -51.04 55.77
CA GLU A 123 17.38 -52.20 56.68
C GLU A 123 15.94 -52.38 57.20
#